data_AF-A0A6A6K3G9-F1
#
_entry.id   AF-A0A6A6K3G9-F1
#
_cell.length_a   1.000
_cell.length_b   1.000
_cell.length_c   1.000
_cell.angle_alpha   90.00
_cell.angle_beta   90.00
_cell.angle_gamma   90.00
#
_symmetry.space_group_name_H-M   'P 1'
#
loop_
_entity.id
_entity.type
_entity.pdbx_description
1 polymer ?
#
loop_
_entity_poly.entity_id
_entity_poly.type
_entity_poly.pdbx_seq_one_letter_code
_entity_poly.pdbx_strand_id
1 'polypeptide(L)'
;MDKRKSCVLLAFFLVFVSWEAYVVQGINRKDPLDPAITHYEMRPKLPSGHEQAFCLARGKCQFKTLVCPDQCKVRKPVQNKKQKGCFIDCSSRCEVTCKWRRPRCDGYGSLCYDPRFVGGDGVMFYFHGEKGGNFAIVSDDNLQINAHLIGTRPQGRTRDFTWVQALSIMFDTHTLVIAAKRISLWDDNVDALLVRWDGATVDVPTDGGRMED
;
A
#
# COMPACT_ATOMS: atom_id res chain seq x y z
N MET A 1 52.19 26.72 8.36
CA MET A 1 51.43 25.49 8.60
C MET A 1 51.27 24.78 7.25
N ASP A 2 51.83 23.59 7.14
CA ASP A 2 52.21 22.95 5.87
C ASP A 2 50.98 22.48 5.07
N LYS A 3 50.77 22.97 3.84
CA LYS A 3 49.58 22.66 2.99
C LYS A 3 49.36 21.15 2.83
N ARG A 4 50.45 20.38 2.85
CA ARG A 4 50.43 18.92 2.73
C ARG A 4 49.80 18.24 3.95
N LYS A 5 49.97 18.80 5.15
CA LYS A 5 49.34 18.29 6.39
C LYS A 5 47.83 18.59 6.42
N SER A 6 47.42 19.72 5.84
CA SER A 6 46.01 20.13 5.77
C SER A 6 45.18 19.26 4.83
N CYS A 7 45.73 18.85 3.67
CA CYS A 7 45.04 17.94 2.76
C CYS A 7 44.91 16.51 3.31
N VAL A 8 45.91 16.03 4.05
CA VAL A 8 45.85 14.71 4.69
C VAL A 8 44.79 14.69 5.81
N LEU A 9 44.72 15.75 6.62
CA LEU A 9 43.70 15.88 7.66
C LEU A 9 42.27 15.99 7.09
N LEU A 10 42.08 16.70 5.98
CA LEU A 10 40.80 16.77 5.26
C LEU A 10 40.39 15.43 4.65
N ALA A 11 41.34 14.67 4.09
CA ALA A 11 41.07 13.34 3.55
C ALA A 11 40.70 12.35 4.66
N PHE A 12 41.38 12.39 5.81
CA PHE A 12 41.00 11.57 6.97
C PHE A 12 39.62 11.96 7.53
N PHE A 13 39.30 13.25 7.62
CA PHE A 13 37.97 13.69 8.07
C PHE A 13 36.85 13.22 7.12
N LEU A 14 37.05 13.24 5.80
CA LEU A 14 36.07 12.74 4.84
C LEU A 14 35.88 11.21 4.91
N VAL A 15 36.94 10.46 5.19
CA VAL A 15 36.87 9.00 5.43
C VAL A 15 36.18 8.68 6.76
N PHE A 16 36.39 9.49 7.80
CA PHE A 16 35.71 9.31 9.10
C PHE A 16 34.22 9.69 9.06
N VAL A 17 33.83 10.73 8.30
CA VAL A 17 32.41 11.11 8.14
C VAL A 17 31.65 10.14 7.21
N SER A 18 32.35 9.40 6.34
CA SER A 18 31.73 8.38 5.47
C SER A 18 31.64 6.98 6.10
N TRP A 19 32.27 6.73 7.26
CA TRP A 19 32.13 5.45 7.97
C TRP A 19 30.85 5.39 8.82
N GLU A 20 30.33 6.52 9.28
CA GLU A 20 29.15 6.57 10.18
C GLU A 20 27.80 6.66 9.43
N ALA A 21 27.75 6.29 8.15
CA ALA A 21 26.50 5.91 7.52
C ALA A 21 26.10 4.52 8.01
N TYR A 22 25.73 4.42 9.30
CA TYR A 22 25.05 3.27 9.83
C TYR A 22 23.81 3.01 8.97
N VAL A 23 23.85 1.91 8.23
CA VAL A 23 22.67 1.28 7.66
C VAL A 23 21.77 0.92 8.84
N VAL A 24 20.80 1.79 9.14
CA VAL A 24 19.66 1.44 9.99
C VAL A 24 18.77 0.53 9.15
N GLN A 25 19.19 -0.72 9.04
CA GLN A 25 18.30 -1.80 8.62
C GLN A 25 17.31 -1.99 9.77
N GLY A 26 16.13 -1.39 9.63
CA GLY A 26 14.98 -1.64 10.51
C GLY A 26 14.48 -3.07 10.34
N ILE A 27 15.24 -4.06 10.83
CA ILE A 27 14.83 -5.47 10.86
C ILE A 27 13.93 -5.67 12.08
N ASN A 28 12.74 -5.06 12.07
CA ASN A 28 11.68 -5.51 12.95
C ASN A 28 10.95 -6.67 12.26
N ARG A 29 11.65 -7.80 12.09
CA ARG A 29 11.05 -9.04 11.57
C ARG A 29 10.11 -9.58 12.65
N LYS A 30 8.85 -9.13 12.65
CA LYS A 30 7.79 -9.75 13.44
C LYS A 30 7.71 -11.22 13.06
N ASP A 31 7.70 -12.09 14.07
CA ASP A 31 7.56 -13.54 13.89
C ASP A 31 6.30 -13.81 13.03
N PRO A 32 6.39 -14.56 11.92
CA PRO A 32 5.23 -14.91 11.09
C PRO A 32 4.12 -15.65 11.85
N LEU A 33 4.40 -16.13 13.06
CA LEU A 33 3.44 -16.79 13.96
C LEU A 33 3.08 -15.93 15.18
N ASP A 34 3.36 -14.62 15.14
CA ASP A 34 2.99 -13.68 16.20
C ASP A 34 1.47 -13.76 16.52
N PRO A 35 1.07 -13.84 17.80
CA PRO A 35 -0.34 -13.91 18.19
C PRO A 35 -1.18 -12.67 17.79
N ALA A 36 -0.56 -11.56 17.42
CA ALA A 36 -1.23 -10.34 16.97
C ALA A 36 -1.51 -10.30 15.46
N ILE A 37 -1.02 -11.27 14.68
CA ILE A 37 -1.23 -11.31 13.22
C ILE A 37 -2.21 -12.41 12.81
N THR A 38 -2.88 -12.21 11.67
CA THR A 38 -3.88 -13.14 11.15
C THR A 38 -3.25 -14.22 10.26
N HIS A 39 -2.11 -14.78 10.63
CA HIS A 39 -1.41 -15.75 9.77
C HIS A 39 -2.20 -17.06 9.64
N TYR A 40 -2.52 -17.44 8.40
CA TYR A 40 -3.28 -18.64 8.06
C TYR A 40 -2.98 -19.14 6.65
N GLU A 41 -3.32 -20.40 6.41
CA GLU A 41 -3.36 -21.02 5.09
C GLU A 41 -4.81 -21.22 4.65
N MET A 42 -5.13 -20.84 3.39
CA MET A 42 -6.45 -21.12 2.83
C MET A 42 -6.63 -22.62 2.61
N ARG A 43 -7.82 -23.13 2.94
CA ARG A 43 -8.23 -24.51 2.66
C ARG A 43 -9.23 -24.53 1.49
N PRO A 44 -9.44 -25.69 0.84
CA PRO A 44 -10.49 -25.84 -0.17
C PRO A 44 -11.85 -25.38 0.37
N LYS A 45 -12.66 -24.77 -0.49
CA LYS A 45 -14.00 -24.32 -0.11
C LYS A 45 -14.86 -25.51 0.27
N LEU A 46 -15.77 -25.30 1.21
CA LEU A 46 -16.81 -26.29 1.49
C LEU A 46 -17.76 -26.42 0.29
N PRO A 47 -18.46 -27.57 0.13
CA PRO A 47 -19.45 -27.75 -0.94
C PRO A 47 -20.55 -26.66 -0.94
N SER A 48 -20.83 -26.07 0.22
CA SER A 48 -21.76 -24.94 0.40
C SER A 48 -21.22 -23.57 -0.09
N GLY A 49 -19.99 -23.53 -0.60
CA GLY A 49 -19.31 -22.35 -1.15
C GLY A 49 -18.52 -21.53 -0.13
N HIS A 50 -18.53 -21.93 1.15
CA HIS A 50 -17.82 -21.21 2.21
C HIS A 50 -16.30 -21.37 2.10
N GLU A 51 -15.61 -20.24 2.11
CA GLU A 51 -14.16 -20.21 2.29
C GLU A 51 -13.79 -20.55 3.74
N GLN A 52 -12.66 -21.23 3.89
CA GLN A 52 -12.12 -21.61 5.20
C GLN A 52 -10.60 -21.50 5.19
N ALA A 53 -10.03 -21.23 6.36
CA ALA A 53 -8.59 -21.11 6.54
C ALA A 53 -8.14 -21.83 7.81
N PHE A 54 -6.94 -22.38 7.77
CA PHE A 54 -6.25 -23.03 8.87
C PHE A 54 -5.28 -22.04 9.52
N CYS A 55 -5.53 -21.72 10.79
CA CYS A 55 -4.79 -20.69 11.52
C CYS A 55 -3.42 -21.19 12.00
N LEU A 56 -2.38 -20.40 11.74
CA LEU A 56 -1.00 -20.72 12.11
C LEU A 56 -0.46 -19.81 13.23
N ALA A 57 -1.03 -18.61 13.39
CA ALA A 57 -0.65 -17.69 14.45
C ALA A 57 -0.77 -18.36 15.84
N ARG A 58 0.22 -18.10 16.71
CA ARG A 58 0.27 -18.68 18.06
C ARG A 58 -0.88 -18.14 18.91
N GLY A 59 -1.32 -18.93 19.88
CA GLY A 59 -2.36 -18.56 20.85
C GLY A 59 -3.68 -19.33 20.66
N LYS A 60 -4.81 -18.73 21.06
CA LYS A 60 -6.11 -19.42 21.17
C LYS A 60 -6.64 -19.97 19.83
N CYS A 61 -6.18 -19.43 18.72
CA CYS A 61 -6.61 -19.84 17.38
C CYS A 61 -5.66 -20.82 16.70
N GLN A 62 -4.51 -21.12 17.30
CA GLN A 62 -3.50 -21.94 16.65
C GLN A 62 -4.06 -23.31 16.28
N PHE A 63 -3.84 -23.71 15.02
CA PHE A 63 -4.29 -24.97 14.43
C PHE A 63 -5.82 -25.17 14.38
N LYS A 64 -6.60 -24.10 14.50
CA LYS A 64 -8.04 -24.15 14.25
C LYS A 64 -8.34 -23.83 12.79
N THR A 65 -9.39 -24.46 12.26
CA THR A 65 -9.98 -24.06 10.99
C THR A 65 -11.14 -23.12 11.26
N LEU A 66 -11.04 -21.91 10.72
CA LEU A 66 -12.09 -20.92 10.73
C LEU A 66 -12.84 -20.93 9.39
N VAL A 67 -14.16 -20.95 9.44
CA VAL A 67 -15.05 -21.02 8.26
C VAL A 67 -15.85 -19.73 8.16
N CYS A 68 -15.95 -19.20 6.94
CA CYS A 68 -16.79 -18.06 6.66
C CYS A 68 -18.28 -18.37 6.93
N PRO A 69 -19.07 -17.45 7.52
CA PRO A 69 -20.49 -17.67 7.78
C PRO A 69 -21.35 -17.42 6.53
N ASP A 70 -22.61 -17.87 6.55
CA ASP A 70 -23.55 -17.76 5.42
C ASP A 70 -23.75 -16.32 4.93
N GLN A 71 -23.75 -15.37 5.85
CA GLN A 71 -23.93 -13.94 5.54
C GLN A 71 -22.77 -13.35 4.70
N CYS A 72 -21.60 -14.00 4.67
CA CYS A 72 -20.48 -13.64 3.78
C CYS A 72 -19.58 -14.86 3.49
N LYS A 73 -19.96 -15.67 2.51
CA LYS A 73 -19.27 -16.96 2.25
C LYS A 73 -17.82 -16.83 1.76
N VAL A 74 -17.43 -15.68 1.22
CA VAL A 74 -16.12 -15.46 0.59
C VAL A 74 -15.41 -14.23 1.15
N ARG A 75 -14.07 -14.24 1.21
CA ARG A 75 -13.26 -13.11 1.71
C ARG A 75 -13.20 -11.91 0.77
N LYS A 76 -13.33 -12.18 -0.54
CA LYS A 76 -13.27 -11.17 -1.61
C LYS A 76 -14.49 -11.35 -2.54
N PRO A 77 -15.68 -10.88 -2.12
CA PRO A 77 -16.84 -10.89 -3.01
C PRO A 77 -16.60 -9.96 -4.20
N VAL A 78 -17.11 -10.34 -5.38
CA VAL A 78 -17.00 -9.54 -6.60
C VAL A 78 -17.66 -8.17 -6.41
N GLN A 79 -18.86 -8.15 -5.83
CA GLN A 79 -19.60 -6.92 -5.54
C GLN A 79 -19.30 -6.37 -4.14
N ASN A 80 -18.04 -6.05 -3.85
CA ASN A 80 -17.58 -5.63 -2.52
C ASN A 80 -18.21 -4.32 -1.97
N LYS A 81 -18.86 -3.51 -2.82
CA LYS A 81 -19.65 -2.33 -2.43
C LYS A 81 -21.08 -2.68 -1.99
N LYS A 82 -21.59 -3.86 -2.38
CA LYS A 82 -22.95 -4.32 -2.07
C LYS A 82 -22.97 -5.54 -1.13
N GLN A 83 -21.88 -6.29 -1.07
CA GLN A 83 -21.75 -7.50 -0.27
C GLN A 83 -20.54 -7.40 0.66
N LYS A 84 -20.74 -7.76 1.93
CA LYS A 84 -19.66 -7.86 2.92
C LYS A 84 -18.74 -9.03 2.56
N GLY A 85 -17.45 -8.86 2.80
CA GLY A 85 -16.47 -9.94 2.72
C GLY A 85 -16.23 -10.60 4.07
N CYS A 86 -15.88 -11.88 4.03
CA CYS A 86 -15.40 -12.62 5.19
C CYS A 86 -14.02 -12.13 5.63
N PHE A 87 -13.90 -11.78 6.90
CA PHE A 87 -12.63 -11.49 7.56
C PHE A 87 -12.35 -12.61 8.57
N ILE A 88 -11.33 -13.40 8.26
CA ILE A 88 -10.83 -14.47 9.13
C ILE A 88 -9.71 -13.89 9.99
N ASP A 89 -9.94 -13.80 11.29
CA ASP A 89 -9.01 -13.27 12.27
C ASP A 89 -8.40 -14.42 13.09
N CYS A 90 -7.25 -14.91 12.65
CA CYS A 90 -6.48 -15.95 13.36
C CYS A 90 -5.61 -15.40 14.49
N SER A 91 -5.66 -14.10 14.79
CA SER A 91 -4.95 -13.53 15.94
C SER A 91 -5.53 -14.08 17.26
N SER A 92 -5.07 -13.53 18.39
CA SER A 92 -5.62 -13.83 19.72
C SER A 92 -7.15 -13.69 19.84
N ARG A 93 -7.80 -12.93 18.93
CA ARG A 93 -9.27 -12.81 18.85
C ARG A 93 -9.95 -14.09 18.39
N CYS A 94 -9.35 -14.83 17.46
CA CYS A 94 -9.87 -16.07 16.91
C CYS A 94 -11.35 -16.01 16.47
N GLU A 95 -11.66 -15.10 15.55
CA GLU A 95 -13.02 -14.83 15.12
C GLU A 95 -13.18 -14.77 13.61
N VAL A 96 -14.41 -14.99 13.14
CA VAL A 96 -14.80 -14.73 11.75
C VAL A 96 -15.89 -13.68 11.74
N THR A 97 -15.66 -12.60 10.99
CA THR A 97 -16.59 -11.46 10.93
C THR A 97 -16.86 -11.08 9.49
N CYS A 98 -18.07 -10.58 9.23
CA CYS A 98 -18.43 -10.03 7.92
C CYS A 98 -18.26 -8.53 7.93
N LYS A 99 -17.32 -8.04 7.13
CA LYS A 99 -16.93 -6.62 7.10
C LYS A 99 -17.00 -6.11 5.68
N TRP A 100 -17.37 -4.83 5.55
CA TRP A 100 -17.13 -4.11 4.31
C TRP A 100 -15.62 -3.99 4.12
N ARG A 101 -15.11 -4.36 2.94
CA ARG A 101 -13.68 -4.22 2.67
C ARG A 101 -13.34 -2.73 2.63
N ARG A 102 -12.37 -2.35 3.46
CA ARG A 102 -11.77 -1.01 3.45
C ARG A 102 -10.28 -1.16 3.14
N PRO A 103 -9.67 -0.16 2.46
CA PRO A 103 -8.22 -0.12 2.34
C PRO A 103 -7.57 -0.07 3.73
N ARG A 104 -6.40 -0.70 3.88
CA ARG A 104 -5.64 -0.66 5.12
C ARG A 104 -4.84 0.64 5.16
N CYS A 105 -5.44 1.67 5.75
CA CYS A 105 -4.86 3.01 5.76
C CYS A 105 -3.82 3.25 6.86
N ASP A 106 -3.60 2.27 7.76
CA ASP A 106 -2.61 2.35 8.84
C ASP A 106 -1.44 1.38 8.64
N GLY A 107 -1.37 0.72 7.48
CA GLY A 107 -0.27 -0.20 7.17
C GLY A 107 0.99 0.55 6.74
N TYR A 108 2.16 -0.08 6.89
CA TYR A 108 3.40 0.43 6.31
C TYR A 108 3.26 0.66 4.81
N GLY A 109 3.75 1.81 4.32
CA GLY A 109 3.64 2.22 2.93
C GLY A 109 2.23 2.63 2.49
N SER A 110 1.28 2.78 3.42
CA SER A 110 -0.09 3.16 3.05
C SER A 110 -0.20 4.65 2.72
N LEU A 111 -1.04 4.93 1.72
CA LEU A 111 -1.46 6.26 1.31
C LEU A 111 -2.98 6.27 1.27
N CYS A 112 -3.59 7.09 2.11
CA CYS A 112 -5.04 7.26 2.18
C CYS A 112 -5.41 8.71 2.47
N TYR A 113 -6.66 9.09 2.24
CA TYR A 113 -7.18 10.43 2.56
C TYR A 113 -6.39 11.55 1.84
N ASP A 114 -6.30 12.75 2.44
CA ASP A 114 -5.91 13.98 1.72
C ASP A 114 -4.53 14.57 2.12
N PRO A 115 -3.42 14.11 1.53
CA PRO A 115 -2.94 12.73 1.57
C PRO A 115 -2.18 12.45 2.87
N ARG A 116 -2.60 11.37 3.55
CA ARG A 116 -1.93 10.80 4.72
C ARG A 116 -1.05 9.64 4.27
N PHE A 117 0.22 9.69 4.67
CA PHE A 117 1.22 8.67 4.40
C PHE A 117 1.59 7.96 5.69
N VAL A 118 1.90 6.66 5.57
CA VAL A 118 2.61 5.90 6.60
C VAL A 118 3.88 5.37 5.95
N GLY A 119 5.04 5.84 6.44
CA GLY A 119 6.34 5.43 5.94
C GLY A 119 6.61 3.93 6.13
N GLY A 120 7.66 3.42 5.48
CA GLY A 120 8.11 2.03 5.68
C GLY A 120 8.58 1.76 7.12
N ASP A 121 8.96 2.80 7.83
CA ASP A 121 9.30 2.83 9.26
C ASP A 121 8.06 2.89 10.18
N GLY A 122 6.86 3.13 9.62
CA GLY A 122 5.61 3.27 10.35
C GLY A 122 5.28 4.67 10.80
N VAL A 123 6.14 5.66 10.50
CA VAL A 123 5.86 7.04 10.86
C VAL A 123 4.74 7.58 9.97
N MET A 124 3.73 8.13 10.61
CA MET A 124 2.58 8.73 9.95
C MET A 124 2.78 10.22 9.77
N PHE A 125 2.53 10.73 8.56
CA PHE A 125 2.59 12.16 8.29
C PHE A 125 1.60 12.58 7.20
N TYR A 126 1.28 13.87 7.21
CA TYR A 126 0.52 14.52 6.15
C TYR A 126 1.48 15.27 5.24
N PHE A 127 1.40 15.00 3.94
CA PHE A 127 2.22 15.68 2.94
C PHE A 127 1.33 16.25 1.86
N HIS A 128 1.18 17.57 1.84
CA HIS A 128 0.33 18.24 0.86
C HIS A 128 1.07 18.54 -0.45
N GLY A 129 2.40 18.66 -0.45
CA GLY A 129 3.15 19.03 -1.65
C GLY A 129 2.64 20.32 -2.32
N GLU A 130 3.09 20.54 -3.55
CA GLU A 130 2.60 21.60 -4.43
C GLU A 130 1.55 21.05 -5.38
N LYS A 131 0.48 21.81 -5.60
CA LYS A 131 -0.55 21.46 -6.59
C LYS A 131 0.07 21.37 -7.99
N GLY A 132 -0.16 20.25 -8.67
CA GLY A 132 0.40 19.97 -10.00
C GLY A 132 1.83 19.43 -9.96
N GLY A 133 2.41 19.28 -8.77
CA GLY A 133 3.76 18.75 -8.60
C GLY A 133 3.84 17.23 -8.73
N ASN A 134 5.04 16.76 -9.05
CA ASN A 134 5.40 15.35 -9.04
C ASN A 134 6.41 15.10 -7.92
N PHE A 135 6.15 14.09 -7.09
CA PHE A 135 6.95 13.81 -5.91
C PHE A 135 7.35 12.35 -5.86
N ALA A 136 8.63 12.07 -5.55
CA ALA A 136 9.09 10.72 -5.26
C ALA A 136 8.51 10.27 -3.91
N ILE A 137 7.81 9.13 -3.91
CA ILE A 137 7.25 8.49 -2.71
C ILE A 137 8.09 7.27 -2.30
N VAL A 138 8.63 6.55 -3.28
CA VAL A 138 9.59 5.46 -3.08
C VAL A 138 10.70 5.63 -4.10
N SER A 139 11.95 5.46 -3.67
CA SER A 139 13.13 5.51 -4.52
C SER A 139 14.13 4.48 -4.02
N ASP A 140 14.53 3.59 -4.92
CA ASP A 140 15.52 2.53 -4.76
C ASP A 140 16.18 2.28 -6.12
N ASP A 141 17.29 1.54 -6.17
CA ASP A 141 18.09 1.33 -7.38
C ASP A 141 17.27 0.73 -8.54
N ASN A 142 16.29 -0.13 -8.22
CA ASN A 142 15.48 -0.86 -9.20
C ASN A 142 13.98 -0.51 -9.13
N LEU A 143 13.57 0.45 -8.30
CA LEU A 143 12.17 0.81 -8.10
C LEU A 143 12.02 2.30 -7.78
N GLN A 144 11.25 3.00 -8.61
CA GLN A 144 10.87 4.38 -8.36
C GLN A 144 9.35 4.53 -8.45
N ILE A 145 8.74 5.10 -7.41
CA ILE A 145 7.30 5.42 -7.41
C ILE A 145 7.15 6.92 -7.22
N ASN A 146 6.56 7.58 -8.22
CA ASN A 146 6.25 9.00 -8.18
C ASN A 146 4.73 9.20 -8.06
N ALA A 147 4.32 10.18 -7.26
CA ALA A 147 2.94 10.63 -7.17
C ALA A 147 2.79 12.00 -7.84
N HIS A 148 1.82 12.11 -8.76
CA HIS A 148 1.36 13.38 -9.29
C HIS A 148 0.20 13.88 -8.44
N LEU A 149 0.38 15.06 -7.83
CA LEU A 149 -0.61 15.65 -6.94
C LEU A 149 -1.40 16.71 -7.70
N ILE A 150 -2.72 16.66 -7.57
CA ILE A 150 -3.62 17.76 -7.97
C ILE A 150 -4.23 18.37 -6.72
N GLY A 151 -4.94 19.49 -6.87
CA GLY A 151 -5.54 20.14 -5.72
C GLY A 151 -6.37 21.36 -6.03
N THR A 152 -6.99 21.90 -4.98
CA THR A 152 -7.80 23.11 -4.99
C THR A 152 -7.45 23.99 -3.80
N ARG A 153 -7.59 25.31 -3.99
CA ARG A 153 -7.50 26.30 -2.91
C ARG A 153 -8.88 26.89 -2.66
N PRO A 154 -9.58 26.49 -1.59
CA PRO A 154 -10.80 27.17 -1.20
C PRO A 154 -10.51 28.64 -0.86
N GLN A 155 -11.49 29.51 -1.12
CA GLN A 155 -11.36 30.93 -0.79
C GLN A 155 -11.06 31.12 0.70
N GLY A 156 -10.13 32.03 1.01
CA GLY A 156 -9.72 32.33 2.39
C GLY A 156 -8.74 31.31 3.01
N ARG A 157 -8.27 30.31 2.25
CA ARG A 157 -7.21 29.41 2.69
C ARG A 157 -5.84 29.86 2.19
N THR A 158 -4.84 29.72 3.05
CA THR A 158 -3.44 30.07 2.76
C THR A 158 -2.67 28.94 2.06
N ARG A 159 -3.24 27.73 2.01
CA ARG A 159 -2.61 26.53 1.43
C ARG A 159 -3.59 25.77 0.55
N ASP A 160 -3.04 25.00 -0.39
CA ASP A 160 -3.80 24.07 -1.22
C ASP A 160 -4.18 22.81 -0.43
N PHE A 161 -5.36 22.28 -0.72
CA PHE A 161 -5.68 20.89 -0.43
C PHE A 161 -5.35 20.07 -1.67
N THR A 162 -4.57 19.03 -1.48
CA THR A 162 -4.07 18.19 -2.56
C THR A 162 -4.41 16.73 -2.33
N TRP A 163 -4.45 15.99 -3.42
CA TRP A 163 -4.63 14.55 -3.45
C TRP A 163 -3.87 13.95 -4.62
N VAL A 164 -3.58 12.65 -4.54
CA VAL A 164 -2.90 11.93 -5.61
C VAL A 164 -3.86 11.71 -6.77
N GLN A 165 -3.50 12.20 -7.95
CA GLN A 165 -4.20 11.89 -9.18
C GLN A 165 -3.62 10.65 -9.84
N ALA A 166 -2.29 10.53 -9.86
CA ALA A 166 -1.59 9.47 -10.56
C ALA A 166 -0.40 8.95 -9.77
N LEU A 167 -0.15 7.66 -9.89
CA LEU A 167 1.08 7.00 -9.49
C LEU A 167 1.80 6.50 -10.75
N SER A 168 3.08 6.82 -10.86
CA SER A 168 3.98 6.29 -11.88
C SER A 168 4.99 5.38 -11.20
N ILE A 169 4.97 4.11 -11.55
CA ILE A 169 5.81 3.05 -11.00
C ILE A 169 6.79 2.66 -12.09
N MET A 170 8.07 2.89 -11.85
CA MET A 170 9.17 2.56 -12.75
C MET A 170 9.97 1.43 -12.11
N PHE A 171 10.20 0.36 -12.87
CA PHE A 171 10.94 -0.81 -12.45
C PHE A 171 11.56 -1.48 -13.65
N ASP A 172 12.82 -1.91 -13.53
CA ASP A 172 13.60 -2.42 -14.66
C ASP A 172 13.54 -1.45 -15.86
N THR A 173 13.04 -1.88 -17.02
CA THR A 173 12.83 -1.04 -18.21
C THR A 173 11.38 -0.58 -18.38
N HIS A 174 10.50 -0.88 -17.41
CA HIS A 174 9.06 -0.70 -17.54
C HIS A 174 8.54 0.48 -16.74
N THR A 175 7.45 1.08 -17.23
CA THR A 175 6.68 2.09 -16.52
C THR A 175 5.20 1.74 -16.51
N LEU A 176 4.65 1.58 -15.31
CA LEU A 176 3.22 1.43 -15.06
C LEU A 176 2.67 2.74 -14.47
N VAL A 177 1.72 3.36 -15.16
CA VAL A 177 0.99 4.53 -14.65
C VAL A 177 -0.44 4.13 -14.31
N ILE A 178 -0.86 4.43 -13.09
CA ILE A 178 -2.25 4.28 -12.63
C ILE A 178 -2.74 5.67 -12.24
N ALA A 179 -3.81 6.14 -12.87
CA ALA A 179 -4.30 7.50 -12.70
C ALA A 179 -5.82 7.59 -12.66
N ALA A 180 -6.35 8.62 -12.02
CA ALA A 180 -7.73 9.04 -12.16
C ALA A 180 -7.89 9.96 -13.38
N LYS A 181 -8.84 9.62 -14.27
CA LYS A 181 -9.26 10.46 -15.39
C LYS A 181 -9.83 11.77 -14.86
N ARG A 182 -9.43 12.88 -15.47
CA ARG A 182 -10.03 14.18 -15.17
C ARG A 182 -11.37 14.28 -15.88
N ILE A 183 -12.45 14.37 -15.12
CA ILE A 183 -13.82 14.47 -15.63
C ILE A 183 -14.47 15.78 -15.15
N SER A 184 -15.37 16.33 -15.94
CA SER A 184 -16.12 17.55 -15.61
C SER A 184 -17.36 17.27 -14.77
N LEU A 185 -18.00 16.13 -15.02
CA LEU A 185 -19.17 15.63 -14.28
C LEU A 185 -18.91 14.19 -13.87
N TRP A 186 -19.23 13.86 -12.62
CA TRP A 186 -19.14 12.51 -12.10
C TRP A 186 -20.33 11.67 -12.59
N ASP A 187 -20.05 10.48 -13.13
CA ASP A 187 -21.04 9.47 -13.50
C ASP A 187 -20.64 8.14 -12.87
N ASP A 188 -21.48 7.62 -11.97
CA ASP A 188 -21.26 6.35 -11.27
C ASP A 188 -21.23 5.13 -12.21
N ASN A 189 -21.66 5.29 -13.47
CA ASN A 189 -21.68 4.23 -14.48
C ASN A 189 -20.41 4.17 -15.33
N VAL A 190 -19.50 5.14 -15.22
CA VAL A 190 -18.27 5.22 -16.02
C VAL A 190 -17.05 5.00 -15.14
N ASP A 191 -16.16 4.10 -15.56
CA ASP A 191 -14.88 3.95 -14.88
C ASP A 191 -13.93 5.11 -15.19
N ALA A 192 -13.53 5.81 -14.13
CA ALA A 192 -12.61 6.94 -14.17
C ALA A 192 -11.15 6.52 -13.92
N LEU A 193 -10.80 5.24 -14.04
CA LEU A 193 -9.43 4.76 -13.98
C LEU A 193 -8.76 4.85 -15.36
N LEU A 194 -7.49 5.25 -15.37
CA LEU A 194 -6.59 5.20 -16.52
C LEU A 194 -5.38 4.37 -16.12
N VAL A 195 -5.09 3.33 -16.89
CA VAL A 195 -3.88 2.52 -16.75
C VAL A 195 -3.05 2.64 -18.02
N ARG A 196 -1.75 2.86 -17.86
CA ARG A 196 -0.80 2.84 -18.98
C ARG A 196 0.39 1.95 -18.66
N TRP A 197 0.79 1.14 -19.63
CA TRP A 197 1.97 0.30 -19.61
C TRP A 197 2.92 0.76 -20.71
N ASP A 198 4.13 1.16 -20.34
CA ASP A 198 5.16 1.68 -21.27
C ASP A 198 4.62 2.76 -22.22
N GLY A 199 3.77 3.62 -21.68
CA GLY A 199 3.12 4.71 -22.42
C GLY A 199 1.85 4.32 -23.18
N ALA A 200 1.58 3.04 -23.41
CA ALA A 200 0.35 2.57 -24.06
C ALA A 200 -0.81 2.44 -23.06
N THR A 201 -2.01 2.87 -23.43
CA THR A 201 -3.21 2.69 -22.59
C THR A 201 -3.61 1.23 -22.53
N VAL A 202 -3.97 0.75 -21.34
CA VAL A 202 -4.46 -0.61 -21.09
C VAL A 202 -5.91 -0.55 -20.63
N ASP A 203 -6.76 -1.34 -21.27
CA ASP A 203 -8.15 -1.51 -20.85
C ASP A 203 -8.23 -2.48 -19.67
N VAL A 204 -8.84 -2.02 -18.58
CA VAL A 204 -9.04 -2.83 -17.37
C VAL A 204 -10.48 -3.34 -17.35
N PRO A 205 -10.71 -4.67 -17.32
CA PRO A 205 -12.06 -5.22 -17.21
C PRO A 205 -12.75 -4.74 -15.93
N THR A 206 -14.01 -4.31 -16.07
CA THR A 206 -14.82 -3.76 -14.96
C THR A 206 -15.77 -4.79 -14.34
N ASP A 207 -15.87 -5.98 -14.93
CA ASP A 207 -16.75 -7.07 -14.50
C ASP A 207 -16.19 -7.88 -13.30
N GLY A 208 -14.96 -7.60 -12.89
CA GLY A 208 -14.29 -8.33 -11.82
C GLY A 208 -14.03 -9.79 -12.17
N GLY A 209 -13.99 -10.12 -13.47
CA GLY A 209 -13.58 -11.43 -13.96
C GLY A 209 -12.21 -11.81 -13.39
N ARG A 210 -12.08 -13.05 -12.92
CA ARG A 210 -10.75 -13.65 -12.76
C ARG A 210 -10.07 -13.59 -14.12
N MET A 211 -8.81 -13.16 -14.17
CA MET A 211 -7.91 -13.74 -15.17
C MET A 211 -7.95 -15.25 -14.91
N GLU A 212 -8.62 -15.97 -15.80
CA GLU A 212 -8.42 -17.41 -15.97
C GLU A 212 -7.06 -17.55 -16.65
N ASP A 213 -6.07 -18.01 -15.88
CA ASP A 213 -4.89 -18.69 -16.42
C ASP A 213 -5.22 -20.17 -16.62
#